data_AF-A0A1N6SLQ4-F1
#
_entry.id   AF-A0A1N6SLQ4-F1
#
_cell.length_a   1.000
_cell.length_b   1.000
_cell.length_c   1.000
_cell.angle_alpha   90.00
_cell.angle_beta   90.00
_cell.angle_gamma   90.00
#
_symmetry.space_group_name_H-M   'P 1'
#
loop_
_entity.id
_entity.type
_entity.pdbx_description
1 polymer ?
#
loop_
_entity_poly.entity_id
_entity_poly.type
_entity_poly.pdbx_seq_one_letter_code
_entity_poly.pdbx_strand_id
1 'polypeptide(L)'
;MDKILSVLPITSNPRAEGDLHLRRARRDYPELPLVAAFLQSVKAGGVIKGSTVRVYRRQLGFALDTLIDQELVPSSSRGDIMAKLLEFLDARRGRPDEPRTASRKAKDVTEEEARTVFEYLARQARGEDDVSDICMLALFIYVVPRVGCRPIEWMDAVVEGKTLRVRSAKFDDDRAGFEWRSIPLSALQPLEIEAVAAFARFARLSAARAPSFRHWRNRLADRLAQACKACQIRRLSLYSFRHVALATWKAAGLAPWEIAALAGHAVEKSQAAYAGKRSGWGIDTIDRAEPGRAEALEARAIERRANQKAEPESGRQQDNNNGGCWSFEDMPAPKVPARDPAVSRRNAEALAAMKKRAAEIARSLTGTTPNTVISEDEPDPAAVASPH
;
A
#
# COMPACT_ATOMS: atom_id res chain seq x y z
N MET A 1 -17.95 -22.76 -6.02
CA MET A 1 -18.60 -21.43 -5.95
C MET A 1 -17.56 -20.38 -6.36
N ASP A 2 -16.84 -20.61 -7.47
CA ASP A 2 -15.45 -20.13 -7.64
C ASP A 2 -15.13 -19.57 -9.02
N LYS A 3 -16.03 -18.78 -9.62
CA LYS A 3 -15.67 -18.11 -10.89
C LYS A 3 -15.87 -16.60 -10.87
N ILE A 4 -14.69 -15.95 -10.87
CA ILE A 4 -14.33 -14.78 -11.68
C ILE A 4 -14.89 -13.44 -11.17
N LEU A 5 -14.07 -12.79 -10.34
CA LEU A 5 -13.91 -11.35 -10.36
C LEU A 5 -12.51 -11.06 -10.93
N SER A 6 -12.38 -10.93 -12.25
CA SER A 6 -11.14 -10.46 -12.86
C SER A 6 -11.00 -8.97 -12.56
N VAL A 7 -10.27 -8.66 -11.49
CA VAL A 7 -9.91 -7.29 -11.14
C VAL A 7 -8.85 -6.82 -12.16
N LEU A 8 -9.10 -5.67 -12.79
CA LEU A 8 -8.15 -5.02 -13.70
C LEU A 8 -6.75 -4.97 -13.05
N PRO A 9 -5.65 -5.25 -13.77
CA PRO A 9 -4.32 -5.24 -13.20
C PRO A 9 -4.00 -3.85 -12.63
N ILE A 10 -3.80 -3.82 -11.31
CA ILE A 10 -3.55 -2.63 -10.53
C ILE A 10 -2.03 -2.34 -10.47
N THR A 11 -1.37 -2.36 -11.62
CA THR A 11 0.01 -1.89 -11.69
C THR A 11 0.01 -0.41 -12.08
N SER A 12 0.95 0.37 -11.57
CA SER A 12 1.13 1.75 -12.03
C SER A 12 1.58 1.68 -13.49
N ASN A 13 0.63 1.86 -14.43
CA ASN A 13 0.91 1.86 -15.86
C ASN A 13 2.00 2.92 -16.15
N PRO A 14 3.22 2.53 -16.53
CA PRO A 14 4.31 3.47 -16.78
C PRO A 14 3.97 4.50 -17.85
N ARG A 15 3.11 4.13 -18.83
CA ARG A 15 2.60 5.03 -19.87
C ARG A 15 1.77 6.17 -19.27
N ALA A 16 0.87 5.85 -18.34
CA ALA A 16 0.05 6.85 -17.65
C ALA A 16 0.88 7.83 -16.79
N GLU A 17 2.02 7.38 -16.23
CA GLU A 17 2.96 8.28 -15.56
C GLU A 17 3.78 9.12 -16.56
N GLY A 18 4.09 8.58 -17.74
CA GLY A 18 4.66 9.33 -18.86
C GLY A 18 3.75 10.48 -19.30
N ASP A 19 2.45 10.21 -19.49
CA ASP A 19 1.44 11.22 -19.82
C ASP A 19 1.32 12.33 -18.77
N LEU A 20 1.59 12.01 -17.50
CA LEU A 20 1.60 13.02 -16.44
C LEU A 20 2.74 14.04 -16.63
N HIS A 21 3.91 13.62 -17.13
CA HIS A 21 4.99 14.55 -17.47
C HIS A 21 4.59 15.46 -18.63
N LEU A 22 3.96 14.93 -19.67
CA LEU A 22 3.48 15.74 -20.80
C LEU A 22 2.40 16.75 -20.38
N ARG A 23 1.43 16.33 -19.56
CA ARG A 23 0.41 17.24 -19.02
C ARG A 23 1.02 18.33 -18.14
N ARG A 24 1.98 17.97 -17.29
CA ARG A 24 2.69 18.94 -16.46
C ARG A 24 3.47 19.93 -17.33
N ALA A 25 4.19 19.45 -18.33
CA ALA A 25 4.94 20.29 -19.25
C ALA A 25 4.03 21.32 -19.94
N ARG A 26 2.88 20.87 -20.49
CA ARG A 26 1.90 21.75 -21.12
C ARG A 26 1.32 22.80 -20.17
N ARG A 27 1.09 22.41 -18.91
CA ARG A 27 0.56 23.33 -17.88
C ARG A 27 1.59 24.36 -17.43
N ASP A 28 2.83 23.93 -17.23
CA ASP A 28 3.90 24.74 -16.64
C ASP A 28 4.59 25.63 -17.69
N TYR A 29 4.55 25.26 -18.97
CA TYR A 29 5.11 26.00 -20.11
C TYR A 29 4.11 26.07 -21.28
N PRO A 30 2.93 26.70 -21.10
CA PRO A 30 1.86 26.74 -22.10
C PRO A 30 2.26 27.48 -23.39
N GLU A 31 3.26 28.36 -23.33
CA GLU A 31 3.77 29.15 -24.44
C GLU A 31 4.71 28.39 -25.38
N LEU A 32 5.24 27.23 -24.95
CA LEU A 32 6.18 26.43 -25.73
C LEU A 32 5.45 25.31 -26.49
N PRO A 33 5.94 24.93 -27.70
CA PRO A 33 5.53 23.69 -28.33
C PRO A 33 5.73 22.50 -27.39
N LEU A 34 4.83 21.50 -27.42
CA LEU A 34 4.80 20.44 -26.40
C LEU A 34 6.14 19.72 -26.19
N VAL A 35 6.89 19.47 -27.25
CA VAL A 35 8.22 18.83 -27.18
C VAL A 35 9.23 19.73 -26.45
N ALA A 36 9.23 21.03 -26.77
CA ALA A 36 10.08 22.02 -26.10
C ALA A 36 9.65 22.22 -24.63
N ALA A 37 8.35 22.31 -24.36
CA ALA A 37 7.78 22.32 -23.01
C ALA A 37 8.22 21.09 -22.21
N PHE A 38 8.19 19.91 -22.83
CA PHE A 38 8.59 18.66 -22.21
C PHE A 38 10.07 18.65 -21.82
N LEU A 39 10.96 18.98 -22.76
CA LEU A 39 12.40 19.14 -22.48
C LEU A 39 12.66 20.16 -21.38
N GLN A 40 12.00 21.33 -21.46
CA GLN A 40 12.12 22.40 -20.48
C GLN A 40 11.64 21.96 -19.10
N SER A 41 10.55 21.17 -19.01
CA SER A 41 10.03 20.66 -17.74
C SER A 41 10.97 19.67 -17.04
N VAL A 42 11.77 18.91 -17.80
CA VAL A 42 12.76 17.97 -17.26
C VAL A 42 14.05 18.69 -16.89
N LYS A 43 14.46 19.69 -17.68
CA LYS A 43 15.57 20.58 -17.34
C LYS A 43 15.27 21.38 -16.08
N ALA A 44 14.05 21.90 -15.97
CA ALA A 44 13.62 22.70 -14.84
C ALA A 44 13.35 21.82 -13.61
N GLY A 45 13.86 22.28 -12.48
CA GLY A 45 13.55 21.73 -11.17
C GLY A 45 14.77 21.37 -10.35
N GLY A 46 14.57 21.26 -9.04
CA GLY A 46 15.65 21.02 -8.11
C GLY A 46 16.28 19.63 -8.19
N VAL A 47 17.27 19.45 -7.32
CA VAL A 47 18.03 18.21 -7.13
C VAL A 47 17.09 17.03 -6.86
N ILE A 48 17.37 15.89 -7.50
CA ILE A 48 16.61 14.65 -7.37
C ILE A 48 17.52 13.49 -6.96
N LYS A 49 17.00 12.60 -6.09
CA LYS A 49 17.75 11.41 -5.66
C LYS A 49 17.97 10.46 -6.84
N GLY A 50 19.12 9.76 -6.87
CA GLY A 50 19.43 8.78 -7.92
C GLY A 50 18.37 7.69 -8.11
N SER A 51 17.70 7.27 -7.02
CA SER A 51 16.58 6.32 -7.14
C SER A 51 15.37 6.90 -7.88
N THR A 52 15.15 8.23 -7.81
CA THR A 52 14.12 8.94 -8.58
C THR A 52 14.54 9.09 -10.04
N VAL A 53 15.82 9.40 -10.31
CA VAL A 53 16.37 9.46 -11.69
C VAL A 53 16.06 8.18 -12.46
N ARG A 54 16.30 7.01 -11.86
CA ARG A 54 16.02 5.71 -12.49
C ARG A 54 14.54 5.55 -12.85
N VAL A 55 13.63 5.99 -11.99
CA VAL A 55 12.19 5.92 -12.25
C VAL A 55 11.80 6.90 -13.36
N TYR A 56 12.31 8.12 -13.29
CA TYR A 56 12.02 9.16 -14.28
C TYR A 56 12.54 8.77 -15.66
N ARG A 57 13.75 8.19 -15.77
CA ARG A 57 14.27 7.64 -17.03
C ARG A 57 13.25 6.75 -17.74
N ARG A 58 12.64 5.80 -17.03
CA ARG A 58 11.61 4.91 -17.61
C ARG A 58 10.36 5.69 -18.04
N GLN A 59 9.87 6.59 -17.18
CA GLN A 59 8.67 7.39 -17.46
C GLN A 59 8.85 8.36 -18.63
N LEU A 60 10.02 8.97 -18.74
CA LEU A 60 10.35 9.88 -19.84
C LEU A 60 10.46 9.15 -21.17
N GLY A 61 10.97 7.90 -21.17
CA GLY A 61 10.93 7.04 -22.35
C GLY A 61 9.49 6.84 -22.85
N PHE A 62 8.56 6.46 -21.96
CA PHE A 62 7.15 6.30 -22.34
C PHE A 62 6.47 7.61 -22.78
N ALA A 63 6.83 8.74 -22.16
CA ALA A 63 6.34 10.05 -22.58
C ALA A 63 6.83 10.39 -24.01
N LEU A 64 8.10 10.10 -24.31
CA LEU A 64 8.66 10.28 -25.65
C LEU A 64 8.02 9.36 -26.68
N ASP A 65 7.83 8.08 -26.34
CA ASP A 65 7.13 7.13 -27.21
C ASP A 65 5.70 7.62 -27.52
N THR A 66 5.01 8.23 -26.55
CA THR A 66 3.69 8.84 -26.76
C THR A 66 3.73 10.06 -27.68
N LEU A 67 4.80 10.86 -27.64
CA LEU A 67 4.97 11.98 -28.58
C LEU A 67 5.25 11.50 -30.01
N ILE A 68 5.96 10.38 -30.16
CA ILE A 68 6.23 9.74 -31.44
C ILE A 68 4.94 9.13 -32.01
N ASP A 69 4.18 8.41 -31.19
CA ASP A 69 2.87 7.84 -31.58
C ASP A 69 1.88 8.91 -32.05
N GLN A 70 2.00 10.13 -31.53
CA GLN A 70 1.18 11.30 -31.92
C GLN A 70 1.77 12.08 -33.10
N GLU A 71 2.85 11.59 -33.72
CA GLU A 71 3.56 12.22 -34.84
C GLU A 71 4.09 13.63 -34.52
N LEU A 72 4.22 13.97 -33.24
CA LEU A 72 4.80 15.24 -32.79
C LEU A 72 6.33 15.23 -32.81
N VAL A 73 6.92 14.04 -32.89
CA VAL A 73 8.37 13.81 -32.97
C VAL A 73 8.62 12.67 -33.95
N PRO A 74 9.55 12.82 -34.92
CA PRO A 74 9.95 11.73 -35.79
C PRO A 74 10.59 10.59 -34.99
N SER A 75 10.26 9.33 -35.30
CA SER A 75 10.85 8.16 -34.64
C SER A 75 12.39 8.14 -34.72
N SER A 76 12.96 8.70 -35.79
CA SER A 76 14.41 8.85 -35.96
C SER A 76 15.07 9.75 -34.92
N SER A 77 14.36 10.74 -34.37
CA SER A 77 14.87 11.67 -33.35
C SER A 77 14.78 11.12 -31.92
N ARG A 78 14.25 9.90 -31.75
CA ARG A 78 14.05 9.30 -30.41
C ARG A 78 15.34 9.21 -29.61
N GLY A 79 16.43 8.75 -30.25
CA GLY A 79 17.73 8.59 -29.60
C GLY A 79 18.27 9.91 -29.04
N ASP A 80 18.30 10.94 -29.88
CA ASP A 80 18.84 12.26 -29.54
C ASP A 80 18.04 12.95 -28.43
N ILE A 81 16.71 12.91 -28.52
CA ILE A 81 15.84 13.50 -27.50
C ILE A 81 15.99 12.76 -26.18
N MET A 82 16.06 11.42 -26.21
CA MET A 82 16.26 10.64 -25.00
C MET A 82 17.63 10.92 -24.37
N ALA A 83 18.70 11.02 -25.16
CA ALA A 83 20.03 11.39 -24.66
C ALA A 83 20.00 12.74 -23.92
N LYS A 84 19.34 13.74 -24.51
CA LYS A 84 19.18 15.07 -23.90
C LYS A 84 18.34 15.05 -22.62
N LEU A 85 17.25 14.27 -22.60
CA LEU A 85 16.45 14.08 -21.39
C LEU A 85 17.25 13.43 -20.27
N LEU A 86 18.12 12.47 -20.60
CA LEU A 86 19.00 11.81 -19.65
C LEU A 86 20.07 12.74 -19.11
N GLU A 87 20.70 13.55 -19.98
CA GLU A 87 21.64 14.60 -19.57
C GLU A 87 21.01 15.54 -18.54
N PHE A 88 19.80 16.03 -18.81
CA PHE A 88 19.07 16.89 -17.88
C PHE A 88 18.72 16.19 -16.56
N LEU A 89 18.34 14.92 -16.59
CA LEU A 89 18.07 14.16 -15.36
C LEU A 89 19.34 13.92 -14.54
N ASP A 90 20.45 13.58 -15.18
CA ASP A 90 21.72 13.28 -14.52
C ASP A 90 22.36 14.57 -13.96
N ALA A 91 22.23 15.71 -14.65
CA ALA A 91 22.62 17.02 -14.13
C ALA A 91 21.88 17.40 -12.83
N ARG A 92 20.66 16.88 -12.64
CA ARG A 92 19.87 17.09 -11.42
C ARG A 92 20.12 16.03 -10.35
N ARG A 93 20.93 15.01 -10.60
CA ARG A 93 21.16 13.91 -9.67
C ARG A 93 21.96 14.40 -8.46
N GLY A 94 21.40 14.23 -7.27
CA GLY A 94 22.09 14.58 -6.04
C GLY A 94 21.29 14.29 -4.78
N ARG A 95 21.72 14.88 -3.66
CA ARG A 95 20.99 14.86 -2.39
C ARG A 95 20.20 16.17 -2.27
N PRO A 96 18.86 16.12 -2.28
CA PRO A 96 18.06 17.33 -2.04
C PRO A 96 18.35 17.90 -0.65
N ASP A 97 18.40 19.23 -0.54
CA ASP A 97 18.67 19.94 0.72
C ASP A 97 17.60 19.67 1.77
N GLU A 98 16.33 19.68 1.35
CA GLU A 98 15.22 19.37 2.23
C GLU A 98 14.80 17.88 2.20
N PRO A 99 14.55 17.28 3.37
CA PRO A 99 13.98 15.95 3.46
C PRO A 99 12.57 15.91 2.83
N ARG A 100 12.42 15.19 1.72
CA ARG A 100 11.11 14.98 1.07
C ARG A 100 10.07 14.40 2.02
N THR A 101 8.78 14.63 1.75
CA THR A 101 7.63 14.15 2.55
C THR A 101 7.66 12.67 2.95
N ALA A 102 8.31 11.81 2.16
CA ALA A 102 8.47 10.39 2.49
C ALA A 102 9.42 10.12 3.67
N SER A 103 10.45 10.94 3.90
CA SER A 103 11.33 10.78 5.07
C SER A 103 10.70 11.28 6.37
N ARG A 104 9.63 12.09 6.29
CA ARG A 104 8.85 12.51 7.45
C ARG A 104 7.87 11.45 7.96
N LYS A 105 7.69 10.34 7.23
CA LYS A 105 6.78 9.27 7.62
C LYS A 105 7.40 8.44 8.74
N ALA A 106 6.68 8.28 9.84
CA ALA A 106 7.09 7.42 10.94
C ALA A 106 7.30 5.97 10.47
N LYS A 107 8.37 5.32 10.90
CA LYS A 107 8.64 3.90 10.62
C LYS A 107 8.47 3.01 11.85
N ASP A 108 8.43 3.63 13.00
CA ASP A 108 8.55 3.13 14.36
C ASP A 108 7.34 3.59 15.16
N VAL A 109 6.14 3.30 14.64
CA VAL A 109 4.87 3.74 15.22
C VAL A 109 4.65 3.03 16.53
N THR A 110 4.41 3.80 17.60
CA THR A 110 4.08 3.26 18.92
C THR A 110 2.64 2.76 18.95
N GLU A 111 2.34 1.86 19.89
CA GLU A 111 0.99 1.34 20.05
C GLU A 111 0.03 2.46 20.52
N GLU A 112 0.52 3.38 21.35
CA GLU A 112 -0.22 4.55 21.84
C GLU A 112 -0.59 5.51 20.70
N GLU A 113 0.34 5.80 19.78
CA GLU A 113 0.06 6.63 18.61
C GLU A 113 -1.01 6.00 17.71
N ALA A 114 -0.88 4.69 17.45
CA ALA A 114 -1.85 3.96 16.64
C ALA A 114 -3.22 3.91 17.31
N ARG A 115 -3.27 3.63 18.61
CA ARG A 115 -4.49 3.61 19.43
C ARG A 115 -5.17 4.98 19.43
N THR A 116 -4.42 6.06 19.62
CA THR A 116 -4.96 7.43 19.61
C THR A 116 -5.64 7.76 18.28
N VAL A 117 -5.02 7.41 17.15
CA VAL A 117 -5.62 7.62 15.82
C VAL A 117 -6.81 6.69 15.58
N PHE A 118 -6.71 5.44 16.02
CA PHE A 118 -7.79 4.47 15.92
C PHE A 118 -9.04 4.96 16.67
N GLU A 119 -8.91 5.37 17.93
CA GLU A 119 -10.02 5.88 18.75
C GLU A 119 -10.65 7.13 18.14
N TYR A 120 -9.83 8.05 17.60
CA TYR A 120 -10.32 9.21 16.86
C TYR A 120 -11.16 8.79 15.64
N LEU A 121 -10.64 7.90 14.79
CA LEU A 121 -11.36 7.43 13.60
C LEU A 121 -12.62 6.64 13.98
N ALA A 122 -12.55 5.79 15.01
CA ALA A 122 -13.69 5.01 15.49
C ALA A 122 -14.82 5.92 15.98
N ARG A 123 -14.49 7.03 16.66
CA ARG A 123 -15.48 8.05 17.06
C ARG A 123 -16.11 8.74 15.86
N GLN A 124 -15.31 9.12 14.86
CA GLN A 124 -15.78 9.76 13.64
C GLN A 124 -16.64 8.83 12.76
N ALA A 125 -16.42 7.52 12.86
CA ALA A 125 -17.24 6.52 12.18
C ALA A 125 -18.63 6.34 12.79
N ARG A 126 -18.88 6.83 14.02
CA ARG A 126 -20.20 6.76 14.67
C ARG A 126 -21.17 7.66 13.91
N GLY A 127 -22.17 7.05 13.27
CA GLY A 127 -23.18 7.75 12.46
C GLY A 127 -22.95 7.68 10.94
N GLU A 128 -21.92 6.97 10.48
CA GLU A 128 -21.79 6.66 9.05
C GLU A 128 -22.45 5.30 8.71
N ASP A 129 -23.44 5.34 7.82
CA ASP A 129 -24.16 4.15 7.33
C ASP A 129 -23.40 3.39 6.20
N ASP A 130 -22.27 3.93 5.73
CA ASP A 130 -21.42 3.32 4.69
C ASP A 130 -20.04 2.93 5.25
N VAL A 131 -19.38 1.99 4.57
CA VAL A 131 -17.95 1.73 4.75
C VAL A 131 -17.20 2.92 4.14
N SER A 132 -17.07 3.96 4.95
CA SER A 132 -16.33 5.17 4.61
C SER A 132 -14.83 4.93 4.72
N ASP A 133 -14.04 5.88 4.22
CA ASP A 133 -12.57 5.83 4.39
C ASP A 133 -12.16 5.83 5.86
N ILE A 134 -13.00 6.36 6.75
CA ILE A 134 -12.78 6.38 8.19
C ILE A 134 -12.85 4.96 8.75
N CYS A 135 -13.94 4.23 8.47
CA CYS A 135 -14.11 2.83 8.86
C CYS A 135 -12.96 1.96 8.31
N MET A 136 -12.59 2.18 7.05
CA MET A 136 -11.47 1.50 6.41
C MET A 136 -10.14 1.73 7.11
N LEU A 137 -9.85 2.98 7.49
CA LEU A 137 -8.61 3.32 8.18
C LEU A 137 -8.58 2.78 9.61
N ALA A 138 -9.70 2.82 10.34
CA ALA A 138 -9.77 2.23 11.67
C ALA A 138 -9.44 0.72 11.62
N LEU A 139 -10.09 -0.02 10.71
CA LEU A 139 -9.79 -1.43 10.48
C LEU A 139 -8.35 -1.64 9.99
N PHE A 140 -7.82 -0.79 9.10
CA PHE A 140 -6.44 -0.88 8.62
C PHE A 140 -5.44 -0.80 9.79
N ILE A 141 -5.61 0.19 10.67
CA ILE A 141 -4.72 0.43 11.82
C ILE A 141 -4.76 -0.75 12.78
N TYR A 142 -5.93 -1.36 12.96
CA TYR A 142 -6.08 -2.54 13.80
C TYR A 142 -5.48 -3.80 13.17
N VAL A 143 -5.79 -4.08 11.90
CA VAL A 143 -5.47 -5.35 11.24
C VAL A 143 -4.02 -5.43 10.75
N VAL A 144 -3.51 -4.39 10.08
CA VAL A 144 -2.26 -4.46 9.33
C VAL A 144 -1.02 -4.68 10.21
N PRO A 145 -0.89 -4.12 11.43
CA PRO A 145 0.20 -4.42 12.34
C PRO A 145 0.33 -5.90 12.74
N ARG A 146 -0.74 -6.69 12.61
CA ARG A 146 -0.75 -8.12 12.97
C ARG A 146 -0.27 -9.00 11.83
N VAL A 147 -0.70 -8.69 10.60
CA VAL A 147 -0.46 -9.55 9.42
C VAL A 147 0.54 -8.97 8.41
N GLY A 148 0.90 -7.71 8.52
CA GLY A 148 1.98 -7.08 7.76
C GLY A 148 1.76 -6.91 6.25
N CYS A 149 0.57 -7.14 5.70
CA CYS A 149 0.30 -6.97 4.27
C CYS A 149 0.45 -5.52 3.77
N ARG A 150 0.94 -5.34 2.54
CA ARG A 150 0.98 -4.05 1.84
C ARG A 150 -0.43 -3.65 1.41
N PRO A 151 -0.71 -2.35 1.26
CA PRO A 151 -2.05 -1.89 0.87
C PRO A 151 -2.60 -2.56 -0.41
N ILE A 152 -1.76 -2.84 -1.40
CA ILE A 152 -2.18 -3.46 -2.67
C ILE A 152 -2.50 -4.96 -2.55
N GLU A 153 -1.92 -5.65 -1.58
CA GLU A 153 -2.11 -7.10 -1.41
C GLU A 153 -3.52 -7.42 -0.91
N TRP A 154 -4.19 -6.44 -0.31
CA TRP A 154 -5.58 -6.54 0.14
C TRP A 154 -6.59 -6.58 -1.01
N MET A 155 -6.19 -6.30 -2.24
CA MET A 155 -7.07 -6.39 -3.41
C MET A 155 -7.39 -7.84 -3.79
N ASP A 156 -6.48 -8.75 -3.44
CA ASP A 156 -6.59 -10.19 -3.71
C ASP A 156 -6.68 -11.01 -2.41
N ALA A 157 -6.85 -10.34 -1.26
CA ALA A 157 -6.89 -11.00 0.03
C ALA A 157 -8.17 -11.82 0.22
N VAL A 158 -8.00 -13.05 0.68
CA VAL A 158 -9.07 -13.98 1.04
C VAL A 158 -8.75 -14.62 2.39
N VAL A 159 -9.73 -14.68 3.28
CA VAL A 159 -9.61 -15.41 4.54
C VAL A 159 -10.36 -16.73 4.43
N GLU A 160 -9.65 -17.83 4.62
CA GLU A 160 -10.15 -19.21 4.55
C GLU A 160 -9.89 -19.87 5.92
N GLY A 161 -10.92 -19.95 6.76
CA GLY A 161 -10.78 -20.44 8.14
C GLY A 161 -9.81 -19.57 8.94
N LYS A 162 -8.69 -20.17 9.38
CA LYS A 162 -7.62 -19.50 10.15
C LYS A 162 -6.42 -19.12 9.28
N THR A 163 -6.62 -18.93 7.98
CA THR A 163 -5.55 -18.59 7.03
C THR A 163 -5.94 -17.38 6.19
N LEU A 164 -5.06 -16.37 6.15
CA LEU A 164 -5.14 -15.26 5.19
C LEU A 164 -4.27 -15.58 3.97
N ARG A 165 -4.90 -15.72 2.81
CA ARG A 165 -4.23 -15.89 1.52
C ARG A 165 -4.18 -14.55 0.78
N VAL A 166 -2.99 -14.15 0.32
CA VAL A 166 -2.78 -12.90 -0.42
C VAL A 166 -1.84 -13.09 -1.61
N ARG A 167 -2.05 -12.33 -2.67
CA ARG A 167 -1.10 -12.22 -3.79
C ARG A 167 0.03 -11.26 -3.40
N SER A 168 1.27 -11.67 -3.64
CA SER A 168 2.47 -10.88 -3.34
C SER A 168 2.62 -9.72 -4.34
N ALA A 169 2.67 -8.49 -3.83
CA ALA A 169 2.65 -7.26 -4.64
C ALA A 169 3.85 -7.06 -5.61
N LYS A 170 4.85 -7.94 -5.58
CA LYS A 170 6.09 -7.82 -6.36
C LYS A 170 6.37 -9.07 -7.20
N PHE A 171 5.36 -9.89 -7.41
CA PHE A 171 5.50 -11.11 -8.19
C PHE A 171 5.88 -10.80 -9.64
N ASP A 172 5.17 -9.87 -10.28
CA ASP A 172 5.38 -9.52 -11.69
C ASP A 172 6.76 -8.87 -11.99
N ASP A 173 7.56 -8.56 -10.97
CA ASP A 173 8.88 -7.93 -11.07
C ASP A 173 10.03 -8.93 -10.78
N ASP A 174 9.76 -10.24 -10.66
CA ASP A 174 10.68 -11.27 -10.15
C ASP A 174 11.25 -10.98 -8.75
N ARG A 175 10.58 -10.10 -8.00
CA ARG A 175 11.03 -9.61 -6.68
C ARG A 175 10.29 -10.24 -5.52
N ALA A 176 9.23 -10.99 -5.77
CA ALA A 176 8.58 -11.84 -4.79
C ALA A 176 9.11 -13.27 -4.90
N GLY A 177 9.21 -13.97 -3.76
CA GLY A 177 9.63 -15.37 -3.77
C GLY A 177 8.58 -16.31 -4.35
N PHE A 178 7.30 -15.91 -4.26
CA PHE A 178 6.12 -16.68 -4.62
C PHE A 178 4.97 -15.74 -5.01
N GLU A 179 4.12 -16.17 -5.96
CA GLU A 179 2.95 -15.40 -6.41
C GLU A 179 1.96 -15.18 -5.28
N TRP A 180 1.48 -16.27 -4.68
CA TRP A 180 0.57 -16.26 -3.54
C TRP A 180 1.33 -16.53 -2.26
N ARG A 181 0.82 -16.09 -1.11
CA ARG A 181 1.28 -16.52 0.21
C ARG A 181 0.14 -16.67 1.21
N SER A 182 0.37 -17.56 2.16
CA SER A 182 -0.53 -17.85 3.27
C SER A 182 0.07 -17.31 4.56
N ILE A 183 -0.74 -16.60 5.33
CA ILE A 183 -0.41 -16.08 6.64
C ILE A 183 -1.35 -16.78 7.62
N PRO A 184 -0.83 -17.64 8.51
CA PRO A 184 -1.68 -18.26 9.51
C PRO A 184 -2.18 -17.20 10.50
N LEU A 185 -3.41 -17.41 10.97
CA LEU A 185 -4.12 -16.55 11.91
C LEU A 185 -4.52 -17.32 13.18
N SER A 186 -3.95 -18.50 13.41
CA SER A 186 -4.27 -19.35 14.56
C SER A 186 -3.90 -18.73 15.90
N ALA A 187 -2.89 -17.88 15.93
CA ALA A 187 -2.47 -17.11 17.10
C ALA A 187 -3.39 -15.90 17.37
N LEU A 188 -4.25 -15.51 16.42
CA LEU A 188 -5.17 -14.40 16.60
C LEU A 188 -6.47 -14.83 17.29
N GLN A 189 -7.04 -13.92 18.06
CA GLN A 189 -8.35 -14.12 18.68
C GLN A 189 -9.45 -14.18 17.62
N PRO A 190 -10.59 -14.87 17.87
CA PRO A 190 -11.68 -14.99 16.89
C PRO A 190 -12.17 -13.64 16.33
N LEU A 191 -12.25 -12.62 17.18
CA LEU A 191 -12.66 -11.26 16.78
C LEU A 191 -11.61 -10.58 15.89
N GLU A 192 -10.33 -10.86 16.10
CA GLU A 192 -9.24 -10.35 15.25
C GLU A 192 -9.28 -11.02 13.87
N ILE A 193 -9.56 -12.32 13.82
CA ILE A 193 -9.76 -13.05 12.56
C ILE A 193 -10.98 -12.48 11.80
N GLU A 194 -12.08 -12.19 12.50
CA GLU A 194 -13.26 -11.55 11.92
C GLU A 194 -12.91 -10.15 11.37
N ALA A 195 -12.11 -9.37 12.09
CA ALA A 195 -11.64 -8.07 11.65
C ALA A 195 -10.74 -8.16 10.40
N VAL A 196 -9.83 -9.14 10.33
CA VAL A 196 -9.00 -9.42 9.13
C VAL A 196 -9.89 -9.76 7.93
N ALA A 197 -10.88 -10.63 8.12
CA ALA A 197 -11.81 -11.04 7.07
C ALA A 197 -12.69 -9.87 6.60
N ALA A 198 -13.18 -9.06 7.53
CA ALA A 198 -13.94 -7.85 7.23
C ALA A 198 -13.08 -6.86 6.42
N PHE A 199 -11.85 -6.59 6.86
CA PHE A 199 -10.94 -5.68 6.19
C PHE A 199 -10.58 -6.16 4.77
N ALA A 200 -10.29 -7.44 4.57
CA ALA A 200 -10.00 -8.01 3.25
C ALA A 200 -11.14 -7.76 2.25
N ARG A 201 -12.38 -7.98 2.68
CA ARG A 201 -13.56 -7.75 1.84
C ARG A 201 -13.80 -6.26 1.61
N PHE A 202 -13.70 -5.42 2.64
CA PHE A 202 -13.94 -3.99 2.51
C PHE A 202 -12.87 -3.24 1.72
N ALA A 203 -11.61 -3.66 1.80
CA ALA A 203 -10.54 -3.08 1.00
C ALA A 203 -10.85 -3.19 -0.49
N ARG A 204 -11.32 -4.37 -0.93
CA ARG A 204 -11.75 -4.60 -2.32
C ARG A 204 -12.93 -3.72 -2.72
N LEU A 205 -13.98 -3.70 -1.89
CA LEU A 205 -15.20 -2.94 -2.17
C LEU A 205 -14.94 -1.42 -2.20
N SER A 206 -14.14 -0.92 -1.26
CA SER A 206 -13.73 0.48 -1.17
C SER A 206 -12.83 0.88 -2.35
N ALA A 207 -11.87 0.03 -2.73
CA ALA A 207 -10.98 0.30 -3.87
C ALA A 207 -11.70 0.30 -5.21
N ALA A 208 -12.72 -0.56 -5.39
CA ALA A 208 -13.53 -0.62 -6.60
C ALA A 208 -14.34 0.66 -6.88
N ARG A 209 -14.55 1.51 -5.86
CA ARG A 209 -15.19 2.83 -6.00
C ARG A 209 -14.23 3.93 -6.44
N ALA A 210 -12.93 3.68 -6.42
CA ALA A 210 -11.92 4.65 -6.83
C ALA A 210 -11.53 4.45 -8.31
N PRO A 211 -11.13 5.52 -9.03
CA PRO A 211 -10.68 5.42 -10.42
C PRO A 211 -9.46 4.49 -10.61
N SER A 212 -8.62 4.40 -9.58
CA SER A 212 -7.55 3.42 -9.51
C SER A 212 -7.14 3.22 -8.06
N PHE A 213 -6.40 2.14 -7.80
CA PHE A 213 -5.81 1.91 -6.49
C PHE A 213 -4.91 3.04 -6.01
N ARG A 214 -4.19 3.72 -6.91
CA ARG A 214 -3.37 4.88 -6.54
C ARG A 214 -4.25 5.97 -5.91
N HIS A 215 -5.41 6.25 -6.50
CA HIS A 215 -6.38 7.20 -5.97
C HIS A 215 -6.95 6.73 -4.63
N TRP A 216 -7.40 5.48 -4.54
CA TRP A 216 -7.88 4.87 -3.29
C TRP A 216 -6.84 4.99 -2.16
N ARG A 217 -5.62 4.51 -2.41
CA ARG A 217 -4.51 4.54 -1.45
C ARG A 217 -4.15 5.96 -1.04
N ASN A 218 -4.13 6.92 -1.98
CA ASN A 218 -3.81 8.31 -1.68
C ASN A 218 -4.88 8.94 -0.80
N ARG A 219 -6.16 8.73 -1.13
CA ARG A 219 -7.30 9.19 -0.33
C ARG A 219 -7.22 8.68 1.11
N LEU A 220 -6.94 7.39 1.31
CA LEU A 220 -6.70 6.83 2.64
C LEU A 220 -5.48 7.45 3.34
N ALA A 221 -4.36 7.63 2.61
CA ALA A 221 -3.15 8.22 3.17
C ALA A 221 -3.33 9.70 3.58
N ASP A 222 -4.12 10.45 2.83
CA ASP A 222 -4.43 11.86 3.13
C ASP A 222 -5.38 11.96 4.32
N ARG A 223 -6.41 11.11 4.38
CA ARG A 223 -7.30 11.03 5.54
C ARG A 223 -6.56 10.60 6.81
N LEU A 224 -5.64 9.64 6.71
CA LEU A 224 -4.76 9.27 7.84
C LEU A 224 -3.89 10.45 8.29
N ALA A 225 -3.34 11.22 7.35
CA ALA A 225 -2.54 12.40 7.69
C ALA A 225 -3.37 13.49 8.38
N GLN A 226 -4.62 13.68 7.96
CA GLN A 226 -5.58 14.58 8.62
C GLN A 226 -5.89 14.10 10.04
N ALA A 227 -6.14 12.80 10.23
CA ALA A 227 -6.38 12.24 11.55
C ALA A 227 -5.17 12.40 12.48
N CYS A 228 -3.94 12.14 11.98
CA CYS A 228 -2.72 12.39 12.76
C CYS A 228 -2.60 13.86 13.19
N LYS A 229 -2.90 14.80 12.27
CA LYS A 229 -2.90 16.24 12.57
C LYS A 229 -3.93 16.59 13.63
N ALA A 230 -5.14 16.04 13.54
CA ALA A 230 -6.21 16.25 14.52
C ALA A 230 -5.83 15.73 15.92
N CYS A 231 -5.16 14.58 15.99
CA CYS A 231 -4.63 14.01 17.22
C CYS A 231 -3.31 14.65 17.69
N GLN A 232 -2.78 15.66 16.98
CA GLN A 232 -1.50 16.32 17.28
C GLN A 232 -0.29 15.36 17.38
N ILE A 233 -0.32 14.25 16.63
CA ILE A 233 0.81 13.31 16.55
C ILE A 233 1.57 13.46 15.23
N ARG A 234 2.78 12.89 15.19
CA ARG A 234 3.57 12.85 13.95
C ARG A 234 2.85 12.06 12.86
N ARG A 235 3.21 12.36 11.60
CA ARG A 235 2.54 11.80 10.43
C ARG A 235 2.79 10.29 10.30
N LEU A 236 1.76 9.51 10.54
CA LEU A 236 1.71 8.08 10.22
C LEU A 236 1.45 7.87 8.72
N SER A 237 1.80 6.69 8.22
CA SER A 237 1.50 6.27 6.86
C SER A 237 0.97 4.85 6.83
N LEU A 238 0.28 4.46 5.78
CA LEU A 238 -0.18 3.08 5.60
C LEU A 238 0.97 2.06 5.70
N TYR A 239 2.16 2.41 5.22
CA TYR A 239 3.34 1.54 5.29
C TYR A 239 3.95 1.45 6.69
N SER A 240 3.67 2.42 7.56
CA SER A 240 4.18 2.45 8.92
C SER A 240 3.70 1.23 9.72
N PHE A 241 2.45 0.82 9.51
CA PHE A 241 1.87 -0.37 10.16
C PHE A 241 2.47 -1.69 9.66
N ARG A 242 2.90 -1.75 8.39
CA ARG A 242 3.70 -2.90 7.91
C ARG A 242 5.09 -2.92 8.56
N HIS A 243 5.71 -1.75 8.79
CA HIS A 243 6.98 -1.69 9.51
C HIS A 243 6.84 -2.21 10.94
N VAL A 244 5.74 -1.86 11.62
CA VAL A 244 5.39 -2.40 12.95
C VAL A 244 5.27 -3.92 12.89
N ALA A 245 4.45 -4.48 11.99
CA ALA A 245 4.26 -5.94 11.89
C ALA A 245 5.60 -6.69 11.76
N LEU A 246 6.48 -6.20 10.89
CA LEU A 246 7.80 -6.80 10.69
C LEU A 246 8.70 -6.64 11.91
N ALA A 247 8.61 -5.52 12.64
CA ALA A 247 9.33 -5.33 13.89
C ALA A 247 8.81 -6.28 14.98
N THR A 248 7.49 -6.46 15.07
CA THR A 248 6.82 -7.38 15.98
C THR A 248 7.24 -8.83 15.70
N TRP A 249 7.28 -9.27 14.45
CA TRP A 249 7.80 -10.59 14.08
C TRP A 249 9.28 -10.78 14.49
N LYS A 250 10.13 -9.77 14.33
CA LYS A 250 11.52 -9.83 14.80
C LYS A 250 11.62 -9.88 16.33
N ALA A 251 10.72 -9.18 17.03
CA ALA A 251 10.67 -9.16 18.49
C ALA A 251 10.23 -10.52 19.04
N ALA A 252 9.26 -11.17 18.39
CA ALA A 252 8.81 -12.54 18.66
C ALA A 252 9.82 -13.63 18.27
N GLY A 253 11.02 -13.27 17.80
CA GLY A 253 12.10 -14.22 17.55
C GLY A 253 12.01 -14.99 16.23
N LEU A 254 11.16 -14.58 15.29
CA LEU A 254 11.13 -15.23 13.97
C LEU A 254 12.46 -15.01 13.23
N ALA A 255 12.89 -16.04 12.51
CA ALA A 255 14.09 -15.99 11.69
C ALA A 255 13.90 -15.09 10.46
N PRO A 256 14.98 -14.53 9.88
CA PRO A 256 14.86 -13.68 8.70
C PRO A 256 14.16 -14.33 7.51
N TRP A 257 14.33 -15.62 7.24
CA TRP A 257 13.61 -16.28 6.13
C TRP A 257 12.12 -16.48 6.43
N GLU A 258 11.72 -16.74 7.68
CA GLU A 258 10.32 -16.82 8.09
C GLU A 258 9.61 -15.47 7.91
N ILE A 259 10.24 -14.40 8.38
CA ILE A 259 9.75 -13.03 8.19
C ILE A 259 9.67 -12.70 6.68
N ALA A 260 10.62 -13.17 5.87
CA ALA A 260 10.60 -12.96 4.43
C ALA A 260 9.44 -13.72 3.76
N ALA A 261 9.16 -14.95 4.20
CA ALA A 261 8.03 -15.75 3.76
C ALA A 261 6.70 -15.06 4.08
N LEU A 262 6.47 -14.67 5.34
CA LEU A 262 5.25 -13.94 5.77
C LEU A 262 5.09 -12.61 5.04
N ALA A 263 6.19 -11.90 4.79
CA ALA A 263 6.19 -10.61 4.13
C ALA A 263 6.05 -10.69 2.59
N GLY A 264 6.19 -11.88 1.99
CA GLY A 264 6.23 -12.05 0.53
C GLY A 264 7.47 -11.45 -0.12
N HIS A 265 8.64 -11.62 0.50
CA HIS A 265 9.93 -11.18 -0.05
C HIS A 265 10.65 -12.35 -0.72
N ALA A 266 11.33 -12.10 -1.86
CA ALA A 266 12.22 -13.09 -2.46
C ALA A 266 13.52 -13.30 -1.67
N VAL A 267 13.94 -12.28 -0.91
CA VAL A 267 15.21 -12.24 -0.18
C VAL A 267 15.06 -11.59 1.19
N GLU A 268 15.76 -12.14 2.18
CA GLU A 268 15.87 -11.70 3.58
C GLU A 268 16.56 -10.34 3.71
N LYS A 269 17.48 -9.97 2.81
CA LYS A 269 18.20 -8.69 2.84
C LYS A 269 17.29 -7.46 2.85
N SER A 270 16.08 -7.61 2.30
CA SER A 270 15.07 -6.55 2.32
C SER A 270 14.63 -6.15 3.74
N GLN A 271 14.93 -6.95 4.76
CA GLN A 271 14.50 -6.75 6.15
C GLN A 271 15.24 -5.64 6.90
N ALA A 272 16.45 -5.31 6.46
CA ALA A 272 17.25 -4.25 7.07
C ALA A 272 16.60 -2.86 6.91
N ALA A 273 15.70 -2.69 5.93
CA ALA A 273 15.00 -1.43 5.68
C ALA A 273 13.80 -1.17 6.64
N TYR A 274 13.41 -2.15 7.46
CA TYR A 274 12.28 -2.04 8.38
C TYR A 274 12.73 -1.70 9.80
N ALA A 275 11.78 -1.27 10.64
CA ALA A 275 12.07 -0.91 12.02
C ALA A 275 12.72 -2.06 12.80
N GLY A 276 13.47 -1.68 13.83
CA GLY A 276 14.17 -2.61 14.71
C GLY A 276 13.21 -3.31 15.68
N LYS A 277 13.69 -4.36 16.36
CA LYS A 277 12.91 -5.16 17.32
C LYS A 277 12.18 -4.31 18.38
N ARG A 278 12.82 -3.22 18.83
CA ARG A 278 12.28 -2.29 19.85
C ARG A 278 11.03 -1.54 19.41
N SER A 279 10.72 -1.51 18.11
CA SER A 279 9.51 -0.87 17.57
C SER A 279 8.38 -1.87 17.31
N GLY A 280 8.58 -3.16 17.64
CA GLY A 280 7.53 -4.16 17.61
C GLY A 280 6.56 -3.93 18.76
N TRP A 281 5.29 -4.26 18.53
CA TRP A 281 4.27 -4.23 19.58
C TRP A 281 4.31 -5.54 20.37
N GLY A 282 3.87 -5.48 21.63
CA GLY A 282 3.81 -6.65 22.50
C GLY A 282 2.77 -7.63 21.98
N ILE A 283 3.21 -8.75 21.40
CA ILE A 283 2.32 -9.85 21.02
C ILE A 283 2.90 -11.12 21.62
N ASP A 284 2.08 -11.85 22.37
CA ASP A 284 2.50 -13.04 23.10
C ASP A 284 2.84 -14.21 22.17
N THR A 285 2.11 -14.35 21.06
CA THR A 285 2.32 -15.45 20.10
C THR A 285 2.12 -14.99 18.66
N ILE A 286 2.98 -15.48 17.77
CA ILE A 286 2.91 -15.22 16.33
C ILE A 286 3.10 -16.54 15.61
N ASP A 287 2.17 -16.87 14.73
CA ASP A 287 2.32 -18.05 13.90
C ASP A 287 3.52 -17.92 12.96
N ARG A 288 4.24 -19.03 12.79
CA ARG A 288 5.36 -19.12 11.84
C ARG A 288 4.84 -19.18 10.41
N ALA A 289 5.73 -18.87 9.47
CA ALA A 289 5.42 -19.07 8.05
C ALA A 289 5.16 -20.55 7.74
N GLU A 290 4.45 -20.81 6.64
CA GLU A 290 4.31 -22.16 6.08
C GLU A 290 5.71 -22.82 5.92
N PRO A 291 5.96 -24.01 6.49
CA PRO A 291 7.29 -24.62 6.57
C PRO A 291 8.01 -24.69 5.23
N GLY A 292 7.38 -25.22 4.19
CA GLY A 292 8.02 -25.39 2.88
C GLY A 292 8.49 -24.08 2.24
N ARG A 293 7.83 -22.94 2.54
CA ARG A 293 8.28 -21.62 2.06
C ARG A 293 9.44 -21.08 2.88
N ALA A 294 9.38 -21.26 4.20
CA ALA A 294 10.45 -20.86 5.09
C ALA A 294 11.74 -21.61 4.73
N GLU A 295 11.65 -22.93 4.56
CA GLU A 295 12.75 -23.82 4.15
C GLU A 295 13.33 -23.42 2.79
N ALA A 296 12.49 -23.16 1.78
CA ALA A 296 12.96 -22.72 0.47
C ALA A 296 13.73 -21.38 0.52
N LEU A 297 13.29 -20.44 1.37
CA LEU A 297 13.99 -19.17 1.55
C LEU A 297 15.24 -19.31 2.41
N GLU A 298 15.24 -20.23 3.37
CA GLU A 298 16.41 -20.59 4.17
C GLU A 298 17.51 -21.18 3.28
N ALA A 299 17.18 -22.18 2.45
CA ALA A 299 18.10 -22.78 1.50
C ALA A 299 18.73 -21.72 0.58
N ARG A 300 17.93 -20.83 0.00
CA ARG A 300 18.41 -19.70 -0.82
C ARG A 300 19.30 -18.73 -0.04
N ALA A 301 19.07 -18.54 1.26
CA ALA A 301 19.88 -17.68 2.10
C ALA A 301 21.24 -18.34 2.42
N ILE A 302 21.25 -19.65 2.69
CA ILE A 302 22.47 -20.43 2.89
C ILE A 302 23.34 -20.41 1.64
N GLU A 303 22.76 -20.72 0.47
CA GLU A 303 23.45 -20.72 -0.81
C GLU A 303 24.10 -19.35 -1.10
N ARG A 304 23.35 -18.25 -0.93
CA ARG A 304 23.89 -16.89 -1.14
C ARG A 304 25.03 -16.54 -0.20
N ARG A 305 24.99 -17.00 1.05
CA ARG A 305 26.07 -16.80 2.02
C ARG A 305 27.31 -17.62 1.66
N ALA A 306 27.12 -18.84 1.15
CA ALA A 306 28.21 -19.68 0.65
C ALA A 306 28.89 -19.02 -0.56
N ASN A 307 28.11 -18.56 -1.54
CA ASN A 307 28.62 -17.89 -2.74
C ASN A 307 29.35 -16.57 -2.41
N GLN A 308 28.85 -15.79 -1.45
CA GLN A 308 29.51 -14.55 -1.00
C GLN A 308 30.85 -14.80 -0.30
N LYS A 309 31.05 -15.98 0.32
CA LYS A 309 32.33 -16.35 0.93
C LYS A 309 33.33 -16.93 -0.08
N ALA A 310 32.83 -17.48 -1.19
CA ALA A 310 33.65 -18.10 -2.22
C ALA A 310 34.24 -17.09 -3.22
N GLU A 311 33.67 -15.89 -3.34
CA GLU A 311 34.27 -14.80 -4.12
C GLU A 311 35.45 -14.19 -3.35
N PRO A 312 36.72 -14.36 -3.78
CA PRO A 312 37.85 -13.67 -3.17
C PRO A 312 37.70 -12.16 -3.33
N GLU A 313 38.24 -11.39 -2.38
CA GLU A 313 38.18 -9.91 -2.32
C GLU A 313 38.88 -9.17 -3.47
N SER A 314 39.15 -9.82 -4.60
CA SER A 314 39.71 -9.18 -5.79
C SER A 314 38.67 -8.27 -6.44
N GLY A 315 38.63 -7.02 -6.00
CA GLY A 315 38.10 -5.86 -6.74
C GLY A 315 36.60 -5.89 -7.04
N ARG A 316 35.75 -5.60 -6.04
CA ARG A 316 34.36 -5.17 -6.31
C ARG A 316 34.33 -3.79 -6.98
N GLN A 317 34.58 -3.75 -8.28
CA GLN A 317 34.05 -2.71 -9.15
C GLN A 317 32.53 -2.95 -9.24
N GLN A 318 31.74 -2.00 -8.74
CA GLN A 318 30.27 -2.07 -8.81
C GLN A 318 29.82 -1.84 -10.26
N ASP A 319 29.77 -2.91 -11.04
CA ASP A 319 29.09 -2.92 -12.33
C ASP A 319 27.58 -2.83 -12.11
N ASN A 320 27.10 -1.59 -12.08
CA ASN A 320 25.68 -1.24 -12.05
C ASN A 320 25.02 -1.40 -13.44
N ASN A 321 25.44 -2.36 -14.24
CA ASN A 321 24.99 -2.53 -15.61
C ASN A 321 24.36 -3.91 -15.80
N ASN A 322 23.11 -4.06 -15.36
CA ASN A 322 22.28 -5.20 -15.77
C ASN A 322 21.04 -4.67 -16.50
N GLY A 323 21.27 -4.26 -17.74
CA GLY A 323 20.26 -3.94 -18.73
C GLY A 323 20.06 -5.13 -19.68
N GLY A 324 19.42 -6.19 -19.18
CA GLY A 324 18.87 -7.23 -20.04
C GLY A 324 17.60 -6.72 -20.72
N CYS A 325 17.67 -6.52 -22.03
CA CYS A 325 16.58 -6.08 -22.88
C CYS A 325 15.54 -7.20 -23.02
N TRP A 326 14.34 -7.00 -22.47
CA TRP A 326 13.16 -7.75 -22.87
C TRP A 326 12.50 -6.99 -24.01
N SER A 327 12.30 -7.63 -25.16
CA SER A 327 11.65 -7.02 -26.32
C SER A 327 10.14 -6.86 -26.04
N PHE A 328 9.56 -5.75 -26.50
CA PHE A 328 8.14 -5.42 -26.30
C PHE A 328 7.20 -6.29 -27.17
N GLU A 329 7.76 -6.99 -28.15
CA GLU A 329 7.02 -7.78 -29.14
C GLU A 329 6.54 -9.13 -28.60
N ASP A 330 7.00 -9.54 -27.41
CA ASP A 330 6.70 -10.84 -26.79
C ASP A 330 5.53 -10.82 -25.78
N MET A 331 4.82 -9.71 -25.61
CA MET A 331 3.71 -9.60 -24.64
C MET A 331 2.32 -9.83 -25.27
N PRO A 332 1.54 -10.83 -24.82
CA PRO A 332 0.17 -11.01 -25.28
C PRO A 332 -0.75 -9.88 -24.79
N ALA A 333 -1.64 -9.39 -25.67
CA ALA A 333 -2.59 -8.34 -25.35
C ALA A 333 -3.60 -8.77 -24.27
N PRO A 334 -3.80 -7.98 -23.20
CA PRO A 334 -4.74 -8.34 -22.14
C PRO A 334 -6.19 -8.23 -22.65
N LYS A 335 -6.92 -9.34 -22.54
CA LYS A 335 -8.37 -9.38 -22.79
C LYS A 335 -9.10 -8.78 -21.59
N VAL A 336 -9.84 -7.69 -21.80
CA VAL A 336 -10.73 -7.10 -20.79
C VAL A 336 -12.15 -7.63 -21.03
N PRO A 337 -12.74 -8.41 -20.10
CA PRO A 337 -14.11 -8.88 -20.27
C PRO A 337 -15.12 -7.76 -20.02
N ALA A 338 -16.24 -7.80 -20.75
CA ALA A 338 -17.36 -6.88 -20.60
C ALA A 338 -18.04 -7.02 -19.22
N ARG A 339 -18.53 -5.91 -18.69
CA ARG A 339 -19.04 -5.78 -17.31
C ARG A 339 -20.49 -6.28 -17.21
N ASP A 340 -20.73 -7.32 -16.42
CA ASP A 340 -22.08 -7.90 -16.19
C ASP A 340 -22.86 -7.08 -15.13
N PRO A 341 -24.04 -6.51 -15.48
CA PRO A 341 -24.90 -5.78 -14.54
C PRO A 341 -25.43 -6.63 -13.38
N ALA A 342 -25.60 -7.95 -13.56
CA ALA A 342 -26.10 -8.85 -12.52
C ALA A 342 -25.07 -9.06 -11.40
N VAL A 343 -23.78 -9.11 -11.76
CA VAL A 343 -22.66 -9.16 -10.80
C VAL A 343 -22.61 -7.87 -9.97
N SER A 344 -22.95 -6.73 -10.58
CA SER A 344 -22.96 -5.44 -9.88
C SER A 344 -24.05 -5.34 -8.81
N ARG A 345 -25.25 -5.89 -9.05
CA ARG A 345 -26.35 -5.92 -8.05
C ARG A 345 -26.05 -6.83 -6.87
N ARG A 346 -25.58 -8.06 -7.11
CA ARG A 346 -25.19 -8.99 -6.03
C ARG A 346 -24.08 -8.44 -5.14
N ASN A 347 -23.13 -7.72 -5.74
CA ASN A 347 -22.07 -7.03 -4.98
C ASN A 347 -22.63 -5.91 -4.08
N ALA A 348 -23.70 -5.23 -4.49
CA ALA A 348 -24.33 -4.18 -3.69
C ALA A 348 -25.08 -4.75 -2.47
N GLU A 349 -25.82 -5.84 -2.64
CA GLU A 349 -26.54 -6.53 -1.54
C GLU A 349 -25.57 -7.15 -0.53
N ALA A 350 -24.53 -7.85 -1.00
CA ALA A 350 -23.49 -8.41 -0.15
C ALA A 350 -22.74 -7.32 0.64
N LEU A 351 -22.49 -6.17 0.01
CA LEU A 351 -21.88 -5.00 0.65
C LEU A 351 -22.79 -4.40 1.74
N ALA A 352 -24.11 -4.34 1.52
CA ALA A 352 -25.07 -3.86 2.52
C ALA A 352 -25.13 -4.76 3.77
N ALA A 353 -25.25 -6.08 3.59
CA ALA A 353 -25.23 -7.04 4.69
C ALA A 353 -23.90 -7.00 5.47
N MET A 354 -22.79 -6.86 4.75
CA MET A 354 -21.48 -6.73 5.36
C MET A 354 -21.29 -5.43 6.16
N LYS A 355 -21.75 -4.28 5.65
CA LYS A 355 -21.67 -2.99 6.35
C LYS A 355 -22.30 -3.08 7.74
N LYS A 356 -23.49 -3.67 7.81
CA LYS A 356 -24.20 -3.90 9.07
C LYS A 356 -23.33 -4.70 10.06
N ARG A 357 -22.70 -5.77 9.59
CA ARG A 357 -21.82 -6.60 10.42
C ARG A 357 -20.53 -5.89 10.87
N ALA A 358 -19.93 -5.05 10.02
CA ALA A 358 -18.77 -4.24 10.40
C ALA A 358 -19.08 -3.28 11.54
N ALA A 359 -20.24 -2.62 11.47
CA ALA A 359 -20.71 -1.72 12.51
C ALA A 359 -20.99 -2.47 13.83
N GLU A 360 -21.46 -3.71 13.78
CA GLU A 360 -21.58 -4.58 14.95
C GLU A 360 -20.21 -4.92 15.57
N ILE A 361 -19.22 -5.33 14.77
CA ILE A 361 -17.86 -5.62 15.23
C ILE A 361 -17.22 -4.38 15.85
N ALA A 362 -17.34 -3.22 15.18
CA ALA A 362 -16.79 -1.96 15.67
C ALA A 362 -17.42 -1.55 17.01
N ARG A 363 -18.72 -1.76 17.20
CA ARG A 363 -19.41 -1.53 18.49
C ARG A 363 -18.93 -2.49 19.58
N SER A 364 -18.78 -3.76 19.26
CA SER A 364 -18.26 -4.79 20.18
C SER A 364 -16.83 -4.47 20.64
N LEU A 365 -15.95 -4.12 19.70
CA LEU A 365 -14.55 -3.73 19.99
C LEU A 365 -14.42 -2.47 20.84
N THR A 366 -15.41 -1.58 20.81
CA THR A 366 -15.37 -0.29 21.54
C THR A 366 -16.14 -0.32 22.86
N GLY A 367 -16.66 -1.48 23.28
CA GLY A 367 -17.38 -1.63 24.55
C GLY A 367 -18.63 -0.75 24.67
N THR A 368 -19.16 -0.24 23.55
CA THR A 368 -20.30 0.67 23.56
C THR A 368 -21.58 -0.16 23.43
N THR A 369 -22.23 -0.46 24.55
CA THR A 369 -23.61 -0.96 24.54
C THR A 369 -24.53 0.11 23.92
N PRO A 370 -25.55 -0.28 23.12
CA PRO A 370 -26.55 0.68 22.67
C PRO A 370 -27.15 1.33 23.92
N ASN A 371 -27.16 2.66 23.95
CA ASN A 371 -27.82 3.47 24.98
C ASN A 371 -29.11 2.77 25.41
N THR A 372 -29.12 2.25 26.64
CA THR A 372 -30.37 2.15 27.38
C THR A 372 -30.89 3.57 27.39
N VAL A 373 -32.00 3.80 26.68
CA VAL A 373 -32.76 5.03 26.77
C VAL A 373 -33.07 5.17 28.26
N ILE A 374 -32.33 6.01 28.97
CA ILE A 374 -32.74 6.50 30.26
C ILE A 374 -33.98 7.29 29.93
N SER A 375 -35.16 6.72 30.23
CA SER A 375 -36.40 7.46 30.20
C SER A 375 -36.20 8.65 31.12
N GLU A 376 -36.16 9.85 30.54
CA GLU A 376 -36.39 11.06 31.30
C GLU A 376 -37.84 10.94 31.80
N ASP A 377 -38.00 10.55 33.07
CA ASP A 377 -39.25 10.77 33.79
C ASP A 377 -39.48 12.28 33.79
N GLU A 378 -40.46 12.72 33.01
CA GLU A 378 -41.00 14.07 33.08
C GLU A 378 -41.44 14.34 34.54
N PRO A 379 -40.97 15.43 35.17
CA PRO A 379 -41.49 15.81 36.47
C PRO A 379 -42.95 16.28 36.33
N ASP A 380 -43.81 15.63 37.09
CA ASP A 380 -45.24 15.91 37.26
C ASP A 380 -45.51 17.41 37.57
N PRO A 381 -46.24 18.13 36.71
CA PRO A 381 -46.53 19.55 36.91
C PRO A 381 -47.76 19.73 37.81
N ALA A 382 -47.68 19.31 39.07
CA ALA A 382 -48.78 19.46 40.01
C ALA A 382 -48.32 19.63 41.47
N ALA A 383 -47.69 20.76 41.81
CA ALA A 383 -47.75 21.33 43.16
C ALA A 383 -47.11 22.74 43.22
N VAL A 384 -47.86 23.76 42.79
CA VAL A 384 -47.66 25.12 43.32
C VAL A 384 -48.99 25.56 43.92
N ALA A 385 -49.14 25.29 45.21
CA ALA A 385 -50.11 25.94 46.06
C ALA A 385 -49.35 26.85 47.03
N SER A 386 -49.51 28.17 46.86
CA SER A 386 -49.42 29.14 47.97
C SER A 386 -50.50 28.79 49.01
N PRO A 387 -50.30 29.01 50.33
CA PRO A 387 -50.12 30.36 50.87
C PRO A 387 -49.17 30.48 52.09
N HIS A 388 -48.41 31.58 52.17
CA HIS A 388 -48.49 32.61 53.22
C HIS A 388 -47.42 33.69 53.03
#